data_AF-A0A3B8W4U8-F1
#
_entry.id   AF-A0A3B8W4U8-F1
#
_cell.length_a   1.000
_cell.length_b   1.000
_cell.length_c   1.000
_cell.angle_alpha   90.00
_cell.angle_beta   90.00
_cell.angle_gamma   90.00
#
_symmetry.space_group_name_H-M   'P 1'
#
loop_
_entity.id
_entity.type
_entity.pdbx_description
1 polymer ?
#
loop_
_entity_poly.entity_id
_entity_poly.type
_entity_poly.pdbx_seq_one_letter_code
_entity_poly.pdbx_strand_id
1 'polypeptide(L)' 'MNKTAVIIGSGVGGLATACRLASRGFRVAVVEANEYPGGKLTELSSSGFRF' A
#
# COMPACT_ATOMS: atom_id res chain seq x y z
N MET A 1 22.10 -11.72 1.03
CA MET A 1 21.66 -10.51 0.30
C MET A 1 20.14 -10.46 0.34
N ASN A 2 19.53 -9.42 0.92
CA ASN A 2 18.07 -9.24 0.81
C ASN A 2 17.74 -8.69 -0.56
N LYS A 3 16.84 -9.37 -1.29
CA LYS A 3 16.34 -8.89 -2.58
C LYS A 3 15.48 -7.65 -2.37
N THR A 4 15.57 -6.68 -3.28
CA THR A 4 14.77 -5.46 -3.22
C THR A 4 13.59 -5.56 -4.19
N ALA A 5 12.43 -5.07 -3.77
CA ALA A 5 11.24 -4.97 -4.60
C ALA A 5 10.63 -3.56 -4.51
N VAL A 6 10.21 -3.03 -5.66
CA VAL A 6 9.46 -1.77 -5.75
C VAL A 6 8.05 -2.10 -6.26
N ILE A 7 7.04 -1.65 -5.53
CA ILE A 7 5.64 -1.81 -5.92
C ILE A 7 5.08 -0.44 -6.28
N ILE A 8 4.46 -0.33 -7.45
CA ILE A 8 3.80 0.88 -7.93
C ILE A 8 2.30 0.72 -7.70
N GLY A 9 1.74 1.59 -6.87
CA GLY A 9 0.37 1.55 -6.39
C GLY A 9 0.23 0.91 -5.01
N SER A 10 -0.50 1.60 -4.13
CA SER A 10 -0.81 1.20 -2.76
C SER A 10 -2.29 0.82 -2.58
N GLY A 11 -2.93 0.38 -3.66
CA GLY A 11 -4.24 -0.29 -3.58
C GLY A 11 -4.14 -1.65 -2.88
N VAL A 12 -5.29 -2.32 -2.67
CA VAL A 12 -5.38 -3.61 -1.95
C VAL A 12 -4.37 -4.67 -2.43
N GLY A 13 -4.23 -4.83 -3.74
CA GLY A 13 -3.28 -5.80 -4.31
C GLY A 13 -1.81 -5.41 -4.10
N GLY A 14 -1.51 -4.11 -4.21
CA GLY A 14 -0.16 -3.58 -4.01
C GLY A 14 0.29 -3.75 -2.56
N LEU A 15 -0.55 -3.37 -1.61
CA LEU A 15 -0.28 -3.55 -0.18
C LEU A 15 -0.17 -5.03 0.21
N ALA A 16 -1.09 -5.88 -0.26
CA ALA A 16 -1.02 -7.31 0.01
C ALA A 16 0.29 -7.94 -0.52
N THR A 17 0.72 -7.53 -1.71
CA THR A 17 1.99 -7.96 -2.31
C THR A 17 3.18 -7.45 -1.51
N ALA A 18 3.16 -6.18 -1.09
CA ALA A 18 4.22 -5.57 -0.29
C ALA A 18 4.42 -6.33 1.03
N CYS A 19 3.32 -6.59 1.75
CA CYS A 19 3.35 -7.35 3.00
C CYS A 19 3.91 -8.76 2.79
N ARG A 20 3.53 -9.45 1.71
CA ARG A 20 3.99 -10.82 1.44
C ARG A 20 5.45 -10.90 0.98
N LEU A 21 5.96 -9.87 0.32
CA LEU A 21 7.38 -9.79 -0.02
C LEU A 21 8.22 -9.41 1.20
N ALA A 22 7.76 -8.44 2.00
CA ALA A 22 8.42 -8.05 3.24
C ALA A 22 8.54 -9.25 4.21
N SER A 23 7.47 -10.04 4.37
CA SER A 23 7.50 -11.24 5.22
C SER A 23 8.44 -12.34 4.72
N ARG A 24 8.81 -12.32 3.43
CA ARG A 24 9.81 -13.21 2.83
C ARG A 24 11.23 -12.64 2.85
N GLY A 25 11.46 -11.55 3.57
CA GLY A 25 12.78 -10.94 3.75
C GLY A 25 13.20 -10.02 2.60
N PHE A 26 12.27 -9.55 1.76
CA PHE A 26 12.60 -8.54 0.75
C PHE A 26 12.64 -7.15 1.40
N ARG A 27 13.55 -6.29 0.92
CA ARG A 27 13.46 -4.85 1.17
C ARG A 27 12.42 -4.27 0.22
N VAL A 28 11.29 -3.81 0.72
CA VAL A 28 10.16 -3.35 -0.10
C VAL A 28 10.01 -1.84 -0.02
N ALA A 29 9.82 -1.19 -1.16
CA ALA A 29 9.33 0.17 -1.26
C ALA A 29 8.00 0.17 -2.03
N VAL A 30 7.02 0.93 -1.54
CA VAL A 30 5.74 1.15 -2.22
C VAL A 30 5.67 2.61 -2.62
N VAL A 31 5.31 2.88 -3.88
CA VAL A 31 5.15 4.23 -4.41
C VAL A 31 3.71 4.39 -4.86
N GLU A 32 3.06 5.45 -4.40
CA GLU A 32 1.66 5.77 -4.68
C GLU A 32 1.58 7.19 -5.27
N ALA A 33 0.65 7.40 -6.18
CA ALA A 33 0.42 8.71 -6.79
C ALA A 33 -0.43 9.62 -5.89
N ASN A 34 -1.35 9.03 -5.12
CA ASN A 34 -2.16 9.72 -4.13
C ASN A 34 -1.39 10.01 -2.84
N GLU A 35 -1.90 10.95 -2.04
CA GLU A 35 -1.36 11.27 -0.71
C GLU A 35 -1.71 10.21 0.35
N TYR A 36 -2.56 9.25 0.01
CA TYR A 36 -3.07 8.22 0.91
C TYR A 36 -3.08 6.83 0.25
N PRO A 37 -2.96 5.75 1.04
CA PRO A 37 -3.04 4.38 0.54
C PRO A 37 -4.47 3.86 0.41
N GLY A 38 -4.65 2.68 -0.18
CA GLY A 38 -5.94 1.99 -0.29
C GLY A 38 -6.57 2.10 -1.69
N GLY A 39 -6.20 3.11 -2.47
CA GLY A 39 -6.71 3.33 -3.82
C GLY A 39 -8.23 3.49 -3.80
N LYS A 40 -8.96 2.53 -4.39
CA LYS A 40 -10.44 2.54 -4.36
C LYS A 40 -11.02 2.20 -2.99
N LEU A 41 -10.26 1.55 -2.11
CA LEU A 41 -10.65 1.27 -0.73
C LEU A 41 -10.16 2.43 0.15
N THR A 42 -10.76 3.61 -0.05
CA THR A 42 -10.49 4.78 0.77
C THR A 42 -11.72 5.14 1.57
N GLU A 43 -11.52 5.77 2.71
CA GLU A 43 -12.60 6.35 3.49
C GLU A 43 -12.70 7.86 3.22
N LEU A 44 -13.91 8.39 3.35
CA LEU A 44 -14.18 9.82 3.39
C LEU A 44 -14.70 10.17 4.79
N SER A 45 -14.09 11.17 5.42
CA SER A 45 -14.55 11.69 6.70
C SER A 45 -15.21 13.05 6.49
N SER A 46 -16.47 13.19 6.90
CA SER A 46 -17.19 14.47 6.80
C SER A 46 -18.24 14.59 7.89
N SER A 47 -18.27 15.77 8.53
CA SER A 47 -19.28 16.13 9.56
C SER A 47 -19.37 15.12 10.72
N GLY A 48 -18.26 14.49 11.10
CA GLY A 48 -18.20 13.49 12.17
C GLY A 48 -18.59 12.06 11.74
N PHE A 49 -18.90 11.85 10.46
CA PHE A 49 -19.22 10.54 9.89
C PHE A 49 -18.10 10.04 8.99
N ARG A 50 -17.99 8.71 8.88
CA ARG A 50 -17.03 8.01 8.02
C ARG A 50 -17.78 7.20 6.98
N PHE A 51 -17.44 7.40 5.71
CA PHE A 51 -18.02 6.76 4.53
C PHE A 51 -16.98 5.92 3.81
#